data_AF-A0A971RM39-F1
#
_entry.id   AF-A0A971RM39-F1
#
_cell.length_a   1.000
_cell.length_b   1.000
_cell.length_c   1.000
_cell.angle_alpha   90.00
_cell.angle_beta   90.00
_cell.angle_gamma   90.00
#
_symmetry.space_group_name_H-M   'P 1'
#
loop_
_entity.id
_entity.type
_entity.pdbx_description
1 polymer ?
#
loop_
_entity_poly.entity_id
_entity_poly.type
_entity_poly.pdbx_seq_one_letter_code
_entity_poly.pdbx_strand_id
1 'polypeptide(L)'
;MQGIILVKSINYFSKELQEKGPIPLFQRLIDLGAEFIEFGEPAQHIDPVKVHEEKPQRVNYKFQYQGFEYALAFYVEPGNLYLYGDVNFEEEEKNKLSAATLFSLVETIMPMFSFAFGFFDMAGYSRLSEEAIASAQISTVFWANFFGKSYIERYGKEFLLGAPGWKKEELSDGTIEYVLTGDLFTFPDPSLEEEIKEYFAPKAEIKRFKPGLNLEVRIMS
;
A
#
# COMPACT_ATOMS: atom_id res chain seq x y z
N MET A 1 -6.87 4.88 -18.08
CA MET A 1 -6.16 5.79 -17.17
C MET A 1 -5.07 5.01 -16.48
N GLN A 2 -3.84 5.50 -16.56
CA GLN A 2 -2.65 4.91 -15.95
C GLN A 2 -2.20 5.89 -14.86
N GLY A 3 -1.99 5.41 -13.64
CA GLY A 3 -1.55 6.21 -12.49
C GLY A 3 -0.67 5.36 -11.55
N ILE A 4 -0.23 5.88 -10.41
CA ILE A 4 0.23 5.06 -9.28
C ILE A 4 -1.04 4.59 -8.58
N ILE A 5 -1.49 3.37 -8.87
CA ILE A 5 -2.55 2.72 -8.08
C ILE A 5 -1.83 1.81 -7.12
N LEU A 6 -1.71 2.33 -5.90
CA LEU A 6 -1.64 1.52 -4.72
C LEU A 6 -2.86 0.61 -4.68
N VAL A 7 -2.67 -0.71 -4.72
CA VAL A 7 -3.68 -1.64 -4.26
C VAL A 7 -3.28 -1.99 -2.84
N LYS A 8 -4.15 -1.72 -1.88
CA LYS A 8 -3.94 -2.09 -0.48
C LYS A 8 -5.14 -2.92 -0.10
N SER A 9 -4.88 -4.13 0.35
CA SER A 9 -5.94 -4.96 0.88
C SER A 9 -5.86 -4.97 2.39
N ILE A 10 -6.86 -4.38 3.01
CA ILE A 10 -7.08 -4.48 4.44
C ILE A 10 -8.00 -5.67 4.59
N ASN A 11 -7.54 -6.71 5.28
CA ASN A 11 -8.49 -7.56 5.95
C ASN A 11 -8.85 -6.88 7.28
N TYR A 12 -10.10 -6.43 7.40
CA TYR A 12 -10.68 -5.84 8.60
C TYR A 12 -10.54 -6.80 9.79
N PHE A 13 -9.48 -6.65 10.60
CA PHE A 13 -9.33 -7.40 11.85
C PHE A 13 -8.83 -6.56 13.02
N SER A 14 -8.69 -5.25 12.86
CA SER A 14 -8.54 -4.37 14.02
C SER A 14 -9.88 -4.33 14.77
N LYS A 15 -9.94 -5.09 15.87
CA LYS A 15 -11.02 -5.02 16.86
C LYS A 15 -11.27 -3.57 17.30
N GLU A 16 -10.22 -2.75 17.31
CA GLU A 16 -10.29 -1.33 17.63
C GLU A 16 -11.07 -0.51 16.60
N LEU A 17 -10.93 -0.79 15.30
CA LEU A 17 -11.73 -0.19 14.22
C LEU A 17 -13.21 -0.60 14.29
N GLN A 18 -13.49 -1.85 14.68
CA GLN A 18 -14.86 -2.34 14.86
C GLN A 18 -15.52 -1.75 16.11
N GLU A 19 -14.76 -1.53 17.18
CA GLU A 19 -15.27 -1.03 18.47
C GLU A 19 -15.35 0.50 18.54
N LYS A 20 -14.43 1.22 17.87
CA LYS A 20 -14.29 2.68 17.97
C LYS A 20 -14.73 3.41 16.70
N GLY A 21 -15.17 2.67 15.67
CA GLY A 21 -15.40 3.21 14.34
C GLY A 21 -14.08 3.42 13.59
N PRO A 22 -14.11 3.98 12.37
CA PRO A 22 -12.90 4.34 11.65
C PRO A 22 -12.03 5.19 12.56
N ILE A 23 -10.78 4.73 12.75
CA ILE A 23 -9.69 5.59 13.21
C ILE A 23 -9.84 6.90 12.42
N PRO A 24 -9.72 8.08 13.05
CA PRO A 24 -10.01 9.35 12.41
C PRO A 24 -8.94 9.65 11.34
N LEU A 25 -8.89 8.86 10.27
CA LEU A 25 -7.91 8.87 9.20
C LEU A 25 -8.02 10.18 8.45
N PHE A 26 -9.24 10.65 8.15
CA PHE A 26 -9.44 11.97 7.56
C PHE A 26 -8.86 13.07 8.44
N GLN A 27 -9.16 13.06 9.75
CA GLN A 27 -8.56 14.02 10.69
C GLN A 27 -7.05 13.88 10.75
N ARG A 28 -6.52 12.66 10.76
CA ARG A 28 -5.08 12.41 10.77
C ARG A 28 -4.41 12.93 9.51
N LEU A 29 -5.03 12.73 8.36
CA LEU A 29 -4.56 13.27 7.08
C LEU A 29 -4.57 14.81 7.13
N ILE A 30 -5.64 15.41 7.65
CA ILE A 30 -5.73 16.88 7.88
C ILE A 30 -4.62 17.36 8.83
N ASP A 31 -4.42 16.67 9.95
CA ASP A 31 -3.38 16.99 10.95
C ASP A 31 -1.97 16.87 10.37
N LEU A 32 -1.77 16.00 9.39
CA LEU A 32 -0.52 15.85 8.63
C LEU A 32 -0.39 16.92 7.54
N GLY A 33 -1.44 17.69 7.23
CA GLY A 33 -1.44 18.77 6.24
C GLY A 33 -2.14 18.43 4.93
N ALA A 34 -3.00 17.42 4.88
CA ALA A 34 -3.83 17.13 3.72
C ALA A 34 -5.00 18.11 3.60
N GLU A 35 -5.20 18.65 2.39
CA GLU A 35 -6.31 19.53 2.05
C GLU A 35 -7.27 18.82 1.11
N PHE A 36 -8.45 18.49 1.60
CA PHE A 36 -9.43 17.70 0.88
C PHE A 36 -10.21 18.55 -0.16
N ILE A 37 -10.24 18.13 -1.44
CA ILE A 37 -10.68 18.95 -2.59
C ILE A 37 -12.17 18.75 -2.91
N GLU A 38 -12.66 17.51 -2.84
CA GLU A 38 -14.05 17.14 -3.14
C GLU A 38 -14.72 16.60 -1.87
N PHE A 39 -15.06 17.50 -0.95
CA PHE A 39 -15.79 17.17 0.28
C PHE A 39 -17.02 18.06 0.39
N GLY A 40 -18.17 17.46 0.68
CA GLY A 40 -19.22 18.21 1.36
C GLY A 40 -18.73 18.67 2.74
N GLU A 41 -19.44 19.59 3.38
CA GLU A 41 -19.14 20.09 4.74
C GLU A 41 -18.57 18.97 5.66
N PRO A 42 -17.31 19.11 6.16
CA PRO A 42 -16.59 18.08 6.91
C PRO A 42 -17.32 17.51 8.14
N ALA A 43 -18.37 18.20 8.59
CA ALA A 43 -19.07 17.91 9.82
C ALA A 43 -20.05 16.73 9.76
N GLN A 44 -20.47 16.23 8.59
CA GLN A 44 -21.65 15.35 8.56
C GLN A 44 -21.37 13.85 8.45
N HIS A 45 -20.31 13.37 7.77
CA HIS A 45 -20.02 11.93 7.72
C HIS A 45 -18.53 11.62 7.55
N ILE A 46 -17.81 11.46 8.68
CA ILE A 46 -16.37 11.10 8.72
C ILE A 46 -16.16 9.58 8.71
N ASP A 47 -17.25 8.80 8.70
CA ASP A 47 -17.17 7.34 8.76
C ASP A 47 -17.42 6.71 7.38
N PRO A 48 -16.38 6.22 6.66
CA PRO A 48 -16.55 5.61 5.35
C PRO A 48 -17.25 4.24 5.43
N VAL A 49 -17.30 3.61 6.62
CA VAL A 49 -18.15 2.43 6.88
C VAL A 49 -19.61 2.88 6.91
N LYS A 50 -19.95 3.92 7.67
CA LYS A 50 -21.30 4.48 7.70
C LYS A 50 -21.78 4.97 6.33
N VAL A 51 -20.91 5.66 5.58
CA VAL A 51 -21.22 6.11 4.21
C VAL A 51 -21.50 4.91 3.30
N HIS A 52 -20.76 3.82 3.45
CA HIS A 52 -21.01 2.60 2.69
C HIS A 52 -22.29 1.87 3.13
N GLU A 53 -22.61 1.81 4.43
CA GLU A 53 -23.87 1.25 4.94
C GLU A 53 -25.09 2.02 4.39
N GLU A 54 -25.00 3.34 4.34
CA GLU A 54 -26.06 4.21 3.78
C GLU A 54 -26.12 4.14 2.25
N LYS A 55 -24.96 3.98 1.60
CA LYS A 55 -24.86 3.89 0.14
C LYS A 55 -23.67 2.99 -0.24
N PRO A 56 -23.90 1.71 -0.58
CA PRO A 56 -22.84 0.74 -0.86
C PRO A 56 -22.25 0.96 -2.26
N GLN A 57 -21.57 2.09 -2.43
CA GLN A 57 -20.85 2.46 -3.64
C GLN A 57 -19.43 2.87 -3.25
N ARG A 58 -18.50 2.65 -4.18
CA ARG A 58 -17.14 3.15 -4.04
C ARG A 58 -17.18 4.68 -3.95
N VAL A 59 -16.64 5.22 -2.86
CA VAL A 59 -16.40 6.66 -2.73
C VAL A 59 -14.90 6.91 -2.86
N ASN A 60 -14.55 7.85 -3.73
CA ASN A 60 -13.19 8.35 -3.87
C ASN A 60 -13.15 9.77 -3.31
N TYR A 61 -12.14 10.05 -2.49
CA TYR A 61 -11.93 11.33 -1.86
C TYR A 61 -10.61 11.91 -2.34
N LYS A 62 -10.66 13.05 -3.02
CA LYS A 62 -9.44 13.73 -3.50
C LYS A 62 -8.88 14.66 -2.45
N PHE A 63 -7.56 14.73 -2.34
CA PHE A 63 -6.86 15.65 -1.45
C PHE A 63 -5.54 16.10 -2.04
N GLN A 64 -5.12 17.30 -1.66
CA GLN A 64 -3.77 17.80 -1.88
C GLN A 64 -2.91 17.50 -0.65
N TYR A 65 -1.67 17.10 -0.87
CA TYR A 65 -0.68 16.92 0.19
C TYR A 65 0.71 17.18 -0.36
N GLN A 66 1.46 18.07 0.31
CA GLN A 66 2.81 18.51 -0.09
C GLN A 66 2.93 18.89 -1.58
N GLY A 67 1.92 19.55 -2.15
CA GLY A 67 1.91 20.03 -3.53
C GLY A 67 1.49 19.01 -4.59
N PHE A 68 1.06 17.81 -4.18
CA PHE A 68 0.54 16.77 -5.07
C PHE A 68 -0.93 16.46 -4.80
N GLU A 69 -1.67 16.09 -5.84
CA GLU A 69 -3.04 15.58 -5.70
C GLU A 69 -3.02 14.05 -5.58
N TYR A 70 -3.74 13.56 -4.58
CA TYR A 70 -3.94 12.16 -4.30
C TYR A 70 -5.43 11.87 -4.13
N ALA A 71 -5.76 10.59 -4.16
CA ALA A 71 -7.11 10.11 -3.88
C ALA A 71 -7.09 8.95 -2.91
N LEU A 72 -8.09 8.94 -2.04
CA LEU A 72 -8.37 7.93 -1.04
C LEU A 72 -9.65 7.19 -1.46
N ALA A 73 -9.62 5.87 -1.48
CA ALA A 73 -10.83 5.06 -1.68
C ALA A 73 -10.95 3.99 -0.61
N PHE A 74 -12.17 3.70 -0.22
CA PHE A 74 -12.46 2.74 0.83
C PHE A 74 -13.52 1.73 0.37
N TYR A 75 -13.33 0.46 0.72
CA TYR A 75 -14.20 -0.66 0.38
C TYR A 75 -14.50 -1.45 1.66
N VAL A 76 -15.72 -1.33 2.21
CA VAL A 76 -16.13 -2.07 3.43
C VAL A 76 -16.04 -3.58 3.25
N GLU A 77 -16.45 -4.08 2.09
CA GLU A 77 -16.30 -5.48 1.68
C GLU A 77 -15.33 -5.48 0.49
N PRO A 78 -14.10 -6.01 0.60
CA PRO A 78 -13.52 -6.88 1.63
C PRO A 78 -12.72 -6.15 2.75
N GLY A 79 -12.88 -4.84 2.90
CA GLY A 79 -12.26 -4.06 3.97
C GLY A 79 -11.19 -3.07 3.50
N ASN A 80 -10.82 -3.09 2.22
CA ASN A 80 -9.65 -2.43 1.66
C ASN A 80 -9.65 -0.88 1.71
N LEU A 81 -8.45 -0.29 1.91
CA LEU A 81 -8.16 1.15 1.86
C LEU A 81 -7.12 1.42 0.80
N TYR A 82 -7.42 2.27 -0.16
CA TYR A 82 -6.55 2.62 -1.26
C TYR A 82 -6.15 4.09 -1.12
N LEU A 83 -4.88 4.40 -1.34
CA LEU A 83 -4.32 5.76 -1.43
C LEU A 83 -3.52 5.84 -2.72
N TYR A 84 -3.97 6.57 -3.72
CA TYR A 84 -3.34 6.56 -5.02
C TYR A 84 -3.08 7.98 -5.52
N GLY A 85 -2.08 8.12 -6.38
CA GLY A 85 -1.71 9.38 -7.01
C GLY A 85 -1.62 9.18 -8.51
N ASP A 86 -1.88 10.23 -9.26
CA ASP A 86 -1.68 10.19 -10.71
C ASP A 86 -0.20 10.41 -11.06
N VAL A 87 0.25 9.74 -12.11
CA VAL A 87 1.62 9.86 -12.65
C VAL A 87 1.55 10.56 -13.98
N ASN A 88 2.41 11.54 -14.17
CA ASN A 88 2.66 12.14 -15.47
C ASN A 88 4.02 11.69 -16.00
N PHE A 89 4.05 10.70 -16.89
CA PHE A 89 5.30 10.10 -17.40
C PHE A 89 6.24 11.08 -18.13
N GLU A 90 5.76 12.28 -18.48
CA GLU A 90 6.60 13.34 -19.07
C GLU A 90 7.39 14.14 -18.00
N GLU A 91 7.08 13.95 -16.72
CA GLU A 91 7.68 14.66 -15.59
C GLU A 91 8.34 13.67 -14.59
N GLU A 92 9.38 12.96 -15.02
CA GLU A 92 10.04 11.89 -14.23
C GLU A 92 10.38 12.30 -12.79
N GLU A 93 11.09 13.42 -12.60
CA GLU A 93 11.48 13.90 -11.27
C GLU A 93 10.28 14.24 -10.39
N LYS A 94 9.21 14.80 -10.98
CA LYS A 94 7.96 15.08 -10.27
C LYS A 94 7.26 13.78 -9.83
N ASN A 95 7.32 12.73 -10.65
CA ASN A 95 6.76 11.43 -10.29
C ASN A 95 7.52 10.77 -9.14
N LYS A 96 8.86 10.84 -9.16
CA LYS A 96 9.70 10.35 -8.05
C LYS A 96 9.35 11.06 -6.75
N LEU A 97 9.27 12.39 -6.78
CA LEU A 97 8.87 13.20 -5.62
C LEU A 97 7.46 12.88 -5.15
N SER A 98 6.49 12.75 -6.07
CA SER A 98 5.11 12.40 -5.75
C SER A 98 5.00 11.02 -5.10
N ALA A 99 5.70 10.02 -5.65
CA ALA A 99 5.72 8.66 -5.12
C ALA A 99 6.37 8.60 -3.73
N ALA A 100 7.52 9.25 -3.55
CA ALA A 100 8.21 9.33 -2.26
C ALA A 100 7.36 10.00 -1.18
N THR A 101 6.70 11.11 -1.54
CA THR A 101 5.78 11.84 -0.66
C THR A 101 4.61 10.95 -0.21
N LEU A 102 3.99 10.24 -1.16
CA LEU A 102 2.89 9.33 -0.86
C LEU A 102 3.36 8.12 -0.04
N PHE A 103 4.55 7.57 -0.32
CA PHE A 103 5.11 6.46 0.43
C PHE A 103 5.38 6.83 1.89
N SER A 104 5.98 8.01 2.12
CA SER A 104 6.20 8.53 3.47
C SER A 104 4.89 8.75 4.25
N LEU A 105 3.85 9.23 3.56
CA LEU A 105 2.51 9.31 4.14
C LEU A 105 1.99 7.91 4.53
N VAL A 106 2.17 6.92 3.65
CA VAL A 106 1.77 5.53 3.90
C VAL A 106 2.47 4.96 5.13
N GLU A 107 3.81 5.03 5.21
CA GLU A 107 4.60 4.59 6.37
C GLU A 107 4.06 5.20 7.68
N THR A 108 3.68 6.48 7.64
CA THR A 108 3.15 7.21 8.80
C THR A 108 1.81 6.66 9.29
N ILE A 109 0.91 6.30 8.37
CA ILE A 109 -0.45 5.88 8.73
C ILE A 109 -0.61 4.35 8.84
N MET A 110 0.30 3.54 8.27
CA MET A 110 0.18 2.07 8.32
C MET A 110 0.02 1.48 9.71
N PRO A 111 0.81 1.93 10.72
CA PRO A 111 0.73 1.34 12.05
C PRO A 111 -0.61 1.56 12.76
N MET A 112 -1.44 2.46 12.25
CA MET A 112 -2.71 2.79 12.87
C MET A 112 -3.75 1.67 12.69
N PHE A 113 -3.64 0.85 11.64
CA PHE A 113 -4.73 -0.02 11.21
C PHE A 113 -4.51 -1.51 11.49
N SER A 114 -3.30 -1.90 11.93
CA SER A 114 -2.94 -3.31 12.18
C SER A 114 -3.32 -4.24 11.01
N PHE A 115 -2.88 -3.89 9.81
CA PHE A 115 -3.21 -4.63 8.59
C PHE A 115 -2.72 -6.08 8.64
N ALA A 116 -3.44 -7.00 7.99
CA ALA A 116 -2.91 -8.34 7.73
C ALA A 116 -1.80 -8.30 6.68
N PHE A 117 -2.01 -7.54 5.61
CA PHE A 117 -1.04 -7.33 4.53
C PHE A 117 -1.23 -5.94 3.94
N GLY A 118 -0.18 -5.33 3.42
CA GLY A 118 -0.25 -4.13 2.60
C GLY A 118 0.86 -4.16 1.55
N PHE A 119 0.72 -3.35 0.51
CA PHE A 119 1.79 -3.17 -0.45
C PHE A 119 1.76 -1.78 -1.07
N PHE A 120 2.88 -1.35 -1.67
CA PHE A 120 3.03 -0.13 -2.45
C PHE A 120 3.66 -0.43 -3.81
N ASP A 121 2.96 -0.08 -4.90
CA ASP A 121 3.39 -0.35 -6.27
C ASP A 121 2.62 0.50 -7.31
N MET A 122 2.97 0.33 -8.59
CA MET A 122 2.36 0.97 -9.76
C MET A 122 1.03 0.32 -10.17
N ALA A 123 0.13 1.12 -10.76
CA ALA A 123 -1.22 0.67 -11.12
C ALA A 123 -1.31 -0.43 -12.16
N GLY A 124 -2.40 -1.21 -12.07
CA GLY A 124 -2.91 -1.97 -13.21
C GLY A 124 -2.27 -3.35 -13.40
N TYR A 125 -1.39 -3.77 -12.48
CA TYR A 125 -0.55 -4.94 -12.69
C TYR A 125 -0.75 -6.08 -11.69
N SER A 126 -1.69 -6.00 -10.73
CA SER A 126 -1.89 -7.07 -9.74
C SER A 126 -3.32 -7.12 -9.17
N ARG A 127 -3.89 -8.34 -9.17
CA ARG A 127 -4.95 -8.75 -8.22
C ARG A 127 -4.29 -9.74 -7.27
N LEU A 128 -4.03 -9.32 -6.04
CA LEU A 128 -3.79 -10.27 -4.95
C LEU A 128 -5.17 -10.84 -4.57
N SER A 129 -5.30 -12.15 -4.46
CA SER A 129 -6.59 -12.73 -4.09
C SER A 129 -6.81 -12.62 -2.59
N GLU A 130 -8.07 -12.44 -2.17
CA GLU A 130 -8.43 -12.36 -0.76
C GLU A 130 -8.04 -13.66 -0.02
N GLU A 131 -8.12 -14.80 -0.69
CA GLU A 131 -7.71 -16.10 -0.15
C GLU A 131 -6.20 -16.16 0.11
N ALA A 132 -5.38 -15.56 -0.75
CA ALA A 132 -3.94 -15.48 -0.55
C ALA A 132 -3.62 -14.65 0.70
N ILE A 133 -4.35 -13.57 0.95
CA ILE A 133 -4.16 -12.73 2.14
C ILE A 133 -4.69 -13.42 3.39
N ALA A 134 -5.88 -14.01 3.31
CA ALA A 134 -6.51 -14.73 4.41
C ALA A 134 -5.66 -15.93 4.88
N SER A 135 -5.01 -16.61 3.94
CA SER A 135 -4.06 -17.69 4.26
C SER A 135 -2.67 -17.17 4.61
N ALA A 136 -2.40 -15.86 4.56
CA ALA A 136 -1.08 -15.26 4.71
C ALA A 136 -0.03 -15.86 3.75
N GLN A 137 -0.39 -16.06 2.49
CA GLN A 137 0.52 -16.58 1.47
C GLN A 137 1.34 -15.44 0.85
N ILE A 138 2.68 -15.57 0.89
CA ILE A 138 3.59 -14.76 0.07
C ILE A 138 3.80 -15.48 -1.26
N SER A 139 3.24 -14.91 -2.34
CA SER A 139 3.43 -15.41 -3.71
C SER A 139 3.80 -14.32 -4.72
N THR A 140 3.68 -13.06 -4.31
CA THR A 140 4.06 -11.88 -5.08
C THR A 140 4.85 -10.97 -4.15
N VAL A 141 5.99 -10.49 -4.63
CA VAL A 141 6.77 -9.44 -3.97
C VAL A 141 6.51 -8.14 -4.72
N PHE A 142 5.95 -7.16 -4.01
CA PHE A 142 5.75 -5.80 -4.50
C PHE A 142 6.98 -4.92 -4.26
N TRP A 143 7.00 -3.69 -4.79
CA TRP A 143 8.10 -2.77 -4.48
C TRP A 143 8.24 -2.53 -2.97
N ALA A 144 7.14 -2.21 -2.27
CA ALA A 144 7.08 -2.28 -0.82
C ALA A 144 5.97 -3.22 -0.35
N ASN A 145 6.24 -3.97 0.71
CA ASN A 145 5.35 -4.95 1.31
C ASN A 145 5.28 -4.70 2.81
N PHE A 146 4.08 -4.78 3.36
CA PHE A 146 3.80 -4.59 4.77
C PHE A 146 3.19 -5.87 5.33
N PHE A 147 3.99 -6.63 6.07
CA PHE A 147 3.60 -7.92 6.61
C PHE A 147 3.07 -7.75 8.04
N GLY A 148 1.77 -7.92 8.18
CA GLY A 148 1.08 -7.86 9.46
C GLY A 148 1.28 -9.10 10.33
N LYS A 149 0.58 -9.10 11.46
CA LYS A 149 0.65 -10.15 12.48
C LYS A 149 0.51 -11.57 11.93
N SER A 150 -0.47 -11.83 11.05
CA SER A 150 -0.69 -13.18 10.50
C SER A 150 0.49 -13.69 9.65
N TYR A 151 1.15 -12.80 8.91
CA TYR A 151 2.35 -13.13 8.14
C TYR A 151 3.55 -13.34 9.08
N ILE A 152 3.68 -12.51 10.12
CA ILE A 152 4.74 -12.66 11.12
C ILE A 152 4.62 -13.99 11.87
N GLU A 153 3.40 -14.37 12.28
CA GLU A 153 3.13 -15.65 12.93
C GLU A 153 3.46 -16.84 12.01
N ARG A 154 3.14 -16.73 10.72
CA ARG A 154 3.39 -17.79 9.73
C ARG A 154 4.86 -17.95 9.36
N TYR A 155 5.56 -16.84 9.11
CA TYR A 155 6.91 -16.85 8.54
C TYR A 155 8.02 -16.63 9.57
N GLY A 156 7.70 -15.97 10.68
CA GLY A 156 8.64 -15.53 11.70
C GLY A 156 9.20 -14.15 11.39
N LYS A 157 9.27 -13.30 12.41
CA LYS A 157 9.81 -11.93 12.34
C LYS A 157 11.24 -11.89 11.79
N GLU A 158 12.13 -12.72 12.34
CA GLU A 158 13.55 -12.76 11.93
C GLU A 158 13.72 -13.12 10.46
N PHE A 159 12.86 -14.00 9.94
CA PHE A 159 12.87 -14.37 8.53
C PHE A 159 12.43 -13.21 7.64
N LEU A 160 11.37 -12.47 8.00
CA LEU A 160 10.92 -11.34 7.20
C LEU A 160 11.93 -10.18 7.22
N LEU A 161 12.58 -9.91 8.36
CA LEU A 161 13.63 -8.89 8.47
C LEU A 161 14.95 -9.30 7.80
N GLY A 162 15.20 -10.59 7.67
CA GLY A 162 16.39 -11.16 7.04
C GLY A 162 16.30 -11.29 5.51
N ALA A 163 15.14 -11.02 4.91
CA ALA A 163 14.94 -11.14 3.47
C ALA A 163 15.87 -10.17 2.68
N PRO A 164 16.48 -10.59 1.56
CA PRO A 164 17.28 -9.71 0.70
C PRO A 164 16.44 -8.56 0.16
N GLY A 165 16.94 -7.32 0.23
CA GLY A 165 16.20 -6.14 -0.21
C GLY A 165 16.79 -4.85 0.34
N TRP A 166 16.29 -3.71 -0.14
CA TRP A 166 16.82 -2.39 0.18
C TRP A 166 16.55 -1.95 1.63
N LYS A 167 15.30 -2.07 2.11
CA LYS A 167 14.91 -1.67 3.47
C LYS A 167 14.07 -2.77 4.11
N LYS A 168 14.36 -3.06 5.38
CA LYS A 168 13.62 -4.01 6.21
C LYS A 168 13.54 -3.44 7.62
N GLU A 169 12.35 -3.14 8.10
CA GLU A 169 12.15 -2.60 9.45
C GLU A 169 10.85 -3.06 10.08
N GLU A 170 10.80 -2.96 11.40
CA GLU A 170 9.57 -3.16 12.16
C GLU A 170 8.98 -1.80 12.50
N LEU A 171 7.72 -1.60 12.12
CA LEU A 171 6.95 -0.40 12.44
C LEU A 171 6.42 -0.44 13.88
N SER A 172 5.87 0.68 14.36
CA SER A 172 5.46 0.81 15.77
C SER A 172 4.36 -0.15 16.22
N ASP A 173 3.57 -0.71 15.30
CA ASP A 173 2.54 -1.72 15.58
C ASP A 173 3.04 -3.17 15.45
N GLY A 174 4.34 -3.35 15.16
CA GLY A 174 4.97 -4.64 14.92
C GLY A 174 4.89 -5.12 13.47
N THR A 175 4.25 -4.37 12.56
CA THR A 175 4.24 -4.69 11.12
C THR A 175 5.66 -4.69 10.57
N ILE A 176 6.02 -5.69 9.77
CA ILE A 176 7.31 -5.71 9.08
C ILE A 176 7.17 -5.05 7.72
N GLU A 177 7.86 -3.93 7.53
CA GLU A 177 8.05 -3.33 6.23
C GLU A 177 9.24 -3.98 5.52
N TYR A 178 9.04 -4.28 4.24
CA TYR A 178 10.05 -4.81 3.34
C TYR A 178 9.98 -4.08 2.00
N VAL A 179 11.07 -3.41 1.62
CA VAL A 179 11.21 -2.63 0.38
C VAL A 179 12.29 -3.24 -0.49
N LEU A 180 11.96 -3.47 -1.76
CA LEU A 180 12.77 -4.19 -2.72
C LEU A 180 13.98 -3.39 -3.19
N THR A 181 13.76 -2.16 -3.67
CA THR A 181 14.76 -1.23 -4.20
C THR A 181 14.59 0.16 -3.60
N GLY A 182 15.63 0.99 -3.61
CA GLY A 182 15.59 2.33 -3.00
C GLY A 182 14.68 3.35 -3.68
N ASP A 183 14.13 3.02 -4.85
CA ASP A 183 13.24 3.88 -5.62
C ASP A 183 12.21 3.01 -6.36
N LEU A 184 10.94 3.43 -6.34
CA LEU A 184 9.81 2.71 -6.95
C LEU A 184 9.99 2.46 -8.45
N PHE A 185 10.68 3.36 -9.15
CA PHE A 185 10.93 3.31 -10.58
C PHE A 185 12.23 2.55 -10.92
N THR A 186 12.96 2.06 -9.91
CA THR A 186 14.16 1.23 -10.10
C THR A 186 13.81 -0.24 -10.16
N PHE A 187 14.20 -0.89 -11.26
CA PHE A 187 14.08 -2.34 -11.41
C PHE A 187 14.99 -3.10 -10.45
N PRO A 188 14.52 -4.21 -9.85
CA PRO A 188 15.39 -5.13 -9.17
C PRO A 188 16.36 -5.74 -10.19
N ASP A 189 17.63 -5.84 -9.80
CA ASP A 189 18.60 -6.61 -10.56
C ASP A 189 18.15 -8.09 -10.62
N PRO A 190 18.29 -8.80 -11.76
CA PRO A 190 17.95 -10.22 -11.84
C PRO A 190 18.60 -11.09 -10.77
N SER A 191 19.80 -10.73 -10.31
CA SER A 191 20.48 -11.42 -9.20
C SER A 191 19.76 -11.24 -7.87
N LEU A 192 19.20 -10.05 -7.60
CA LEU A 192 18.38 -9.79 -6.42
C LEU A 192 17.06 -10.58 -6.48
N GLU A 193 16.43 -10.66 -7.65
CA GLU A 193 15.21 -11.48 -7.79
C GLU A 193 15.49 -12.95 -7.48
N GLU A 194 16.62 -13.49 -7.95
CA GLU A 194 16.99 -14.87 -7.67
C GLU A 194 17.34 -15.09 -6.20
N GLU A 195 18.10 -14.18 -5.59
CA GLU A 195 18.41 -14.21 -4.16
C GLU A 195 17.13 -14.23 -3.31
N ILE A 196 16.14 -13.43 -3.67
CA ILE A 196 14.83 -13.41 -2.99
C ILE A 196 14.10 -14.73 -3.20
N LYS A 197 14.05 -15.29 -4.42
CA LYS A 197 13.40 -16.60 -4.65
C LYS A 197 14.06 -17.68 -3.81
N GLU A 198 15.39 -17.75 -3.82
CA GLU A 198 16.16 -18.72 -3.05
C GLU A 198 15.91 -18.55 -1.54
N TYR A 199 15.92 -17.31 -1.05
CA TYR A 199 15.66 -17.01 0.36
C TYR A 199 14.25 -17.42 0.80
N PHE A 200 13.24 -17.15 -0.03
CA PHE A 200 11.86 -17.44 0.32
C PHE A 200 11.48 -18.92 0.11
N ALA A 201 12.12 -19.63 -0.83
CA ALA A 201 11.80 -21.00 -1.22
C ALA A 201 11.55 -22.01 -0.07
N PRO A 202 12.26 -21.96 1.08
CA PRO A 202 11.99 -22.87 2.20
C PRO A 202 10.63 -22.68 2.86
N LYS A 203 9.99 -21.50 2.71
CA LYS A 203 8.73 -21.15 3.39
C LYS A 203 7.63 -20.65 2.45
N ALA A 204 7.99 -20.11 1.29
CA ALA A 204 7.09 -19.48 0.34
C ALA A 204 7.58 -19.69 -1.10
N GLU A 205 6.64 -19.76 -2.04
CA GLU A 205 6.94 -19.84 -3.45
C GLU A 205 6.65 -18.47 -4.09
N ILE A 206 7.71 -17.73 -4.43
CA ILE A 206 7.56 -16.44 -5.10
C ILE A 206 7.31 -16.66 -6.58
N LYS A 207 6.12 -16.31 -7.06
CA LYS A 207 5.68 -16.50 -8.45
C LYS A 207 5.85 -15.24 -9.28
N ARG A 208 5.90 -14.08 -8.64
CA ARG A 208 5.87 -12.77 -9.30
C ARG A 208 6.70 -11.76 -8.52
N PHE A 209 7.44 -10.94 -9.26
CA PHE A 209 8.10 -9.74 -8.78
C PHE A 209 7.45 -8.51 -9.42
N LYS A 210 7.36 -7.44 -8.64
CA LYS A 210 7.03 -6.09 -9.07
C LYS A 210 8.06 -5.17 -8.41
N PRO A 211 8.66 -4.27 -9.20
CA PRO A 211 7.99 -3.04 -9.57
C PRO A 211 7.63 -3.02 -11.06
N GLY A 212 6.58 -2.29 -11.41
CA GLY A 212 6.17 -2.11 -12.80
C GLY A 212 6.43 -0.71 -13.34
N LEU A 213 7.52 -0.48 -14.09
CA LEU A 213 7.49 0.15 -15.44
C LEU A 213 8.89 0.32 -16.01
N ASN A 214 9.23 -0.42 -17.08
CA ASN A 214 10.47 -0.16 -17.81
C ASN A 214 10.17 1.06 -18.67
N LEU A 215 10.66 2.23 -18.25
CA LEU A 215 10.48 3.48 -18.99
C LEU A 215 11.02 3.34 -20.44
N GLU A 216 12.03 2.50 -20.66
CA GLU A 216 12.58 2.23 -22.00
C GLU A 216 11.60 1.47 -22.91
N VAL A 217 10.73 0.62 -22.36
CA VAL A 217 9.77 -0.15 -23.17
C VAL A 217 8.67 0.74 -23.75
N ARG A 218 8.53 1.98 -23.24
CA ARG A 218 7.50 2.92 -23.69
C ARG A 218 7.96 4.00 -24.66
N ILE A 219 9.25 4.33 -24.70
CA ILE A 219 9.79 5.28 -25.70
C ILE A 219 9.78 4.63 -27.11
N MET A 220 9.62 3.30 -27.19
CA MET A 220 9.60 2.54 -28.44
C MET A 220 8.21 2.03 -28.87
N SER A 221 7.12 2.47 -28.24
CA SER A 221 5.73 2.07 -28.57
C SER A 221 4.82 3.27 -28.80
#